data_AF-A0A0F9HHR0-F1
#
_entry.id   AF-A0A0F9HHR0-F1
#
_cell.length_a   1.000
_cell.length_b   1.000
_cell.length_c   1.000
_cell.angle_alpha   90.00
_cell.angle_beta   90.00
_cell.angle_gamma   90.00
#
_symmetry.space_group_name_H-M   'P 1'
#
loop_
_entity.id
_entity.type
_entity.pdbx_description
1 polymer ?
#
loop_
_entity_poly.entity_id
_entity_poly.type
_entity_poly.pdbx_seq_one_letter_code
_entity_poly.pdbx_strand_id
1 'polypeptide(L)'
;MEPGFQILSEINNLNECEKIKDEREEKIYKFSNGVTLKNYLYHNFEVSGTDGAFCIFDARDKEHINPEWMNVVVKIINEIEENKVVLIGIRVSDKSDWSQIMEEFNVNELLEAKMVSLLFFKIGVEYRLEIYDQLKVMLNTIKYL
;
A
#
# COMPACT_ATOMS: atom_id res chain seq x y z
N MET A 1 6.87 15.31 3.20
CA MET A 1 5.72 14.80 3.98
C MET A 1 5.36 13.46 3.39
N GLU A 2 5.23 12.41 4.21
CA GLU A 2 4.90 11.07 3.70
C GLU A 2 3.47 11.03 3.15
N PRO A 3 3.24 10.47 1.95
CA PRO A 3 1.92 10.47 1.32
C PRO A 3 0.86 9.78 2.19
N GLY A 4 1.18 8.63 2.78
CA GLY A 4 0.27 7.86 3.64
C GLY A 4 -0.23 8.66 4.85
N PHE A 5 0.65 9.46 5.47
CA PHE A 5 0.28 10.29 6.62
C PHE A 5 -0.67 11.43 6.24
N GLN A 6 -0.48 12.06 5.07
CA GLN A 6 -1.42 13.10 4.59
C GLN A 6 -2.80 12.52 4.31
N ILE A 7 -2.87 11.36 3.65
CA ILE A 7 -4.13 10.68 3.35
C ILE A 7 -4.87 10.33 4.64
N LEU A 8 -4.18 9.77 5.62
CA LEU A 8 -4.77 9.45 6.93
C LEU A 8 -5.31 10.70 7.64
N SER A 9 -4.58 11.80 7.60
CA SER A 9 -5.04 13.06 8.19
C SER A 9 -6.27 13.60 7.48
N GLU A 10 -6.38 13.44 6.16
CA GLU A 10 -7.56 13.88 5.40
C GLU A 10 -8.76 12.95 5.66
N ILE A 11 -8.57 11.62 5.71
CA ILE A 11 -9.62 10.65 6.04
C ILE A 11 -10.17 10.85 7.46
N ASN A 12 -9.30 11.11 8.44
CA ASN A 12 -9.71 11.40 9.83
C ASN A 12 -10.60 12.65 9.94
N ASN A 13 -10.50 13.58 8.99
CA ASN A 13 -11.33 14.79 8.98
C ASN A 13 -12.69 14.59 8.28
N LEU A 14 -12.89 13.47 7.57
CA LEU A 14 -14.08 13.23 6.74
C LEU A 14 -15.20 12.47 7.45
N ASN A 15 -14.90 11.73 8.52
CA ASN A 15 -15.88 10.94 9.27
C ASN A 15 -15.52 10.85 10.76
N GLU A 16 -16.51 10.59 11.60
CA GLU A 16 -16.27 10.18 12.98
C GLU A 16 -15.53 8.83 12.99
N CYS A 17 -14.22 8.89 13.22
CA CYS A 17 -13.38 7.72 13.42
C CYS A 17 -12.90 7.62 14.87
N GLU A 18 -12.96 6.41 15.41
CA GLU A 18 -12.38 6.10 16.71
C GLU A 18 -10.89 5.78 16.53
N LYS A 19 -10.03 6.53 17.23
CA LYS A 19 -8.60 6.26 17.29
C LYS A 19 -8.33 5.16 18.32
N ILE A 20 -8.11 3.94 17.86
CA ILE A 20 -7.78 2.81 18.74
C ILE A 20 -6.32 2.89 19.18
N LYS A 21 -5.41 3.25 18.26
CA LYS A 21 -3.97 3.39 18.53
C LYS A 21 -3.38 4.52 17.67
N ASP A 22 -2.57 5.40 18.25
CA ASP A 22 -1.93 6.54 17.55
C ASP A 22 -0.48 6.70 18.03
N GLU A 23 0.35 5.69 17.75
CA GLU A 23 1.78 5.70 18.05
C GLU A 23 2.58 6.12 16.81
N ARG A 24 3.89 6.35 16.98
CA ARG A 24 4.76 6.73 15.86
C ARG A 24 4.87 5.64 14.80
N GLU A 25 4.91 4.39 15.23
CA GLU A 25 5.19 3.23 14.37
C GLU A 25 3.93 2.53 13.86
N GLU A 26 2.84 2.66 14.61
CA GLU A 26 1.56 2.02 14.31
C GLU A 26 0.41 2.96 14.64
N LYS A 27 -0.52 3.10 13.69
CA LYS A 27 -1.76 3.85 13.86
C LYS A 27 -2.93 3.00 13.42
N ILE A 28 -3.93 2.85 14.30
CA ILE A 28 -5.14 2.08 14.05
C ILE A 28 -6.36 2.98 14.22
N TYR A 29 -7.14 3.08 13.17
CA TYR A 29 -8.38 3.84 13.11
C TYR A 29 -9.54 2.90 12.83
N LYS A 30 -10.65 3.06 13.55
CA LYS A 30 -11.89 2.33 13.31
C LYS A 30 -12.98 3.31 12.93
N PHE A 31 -13.64 3.04 11.82
CA PHE A 31 -14.73 3.86 11.30
C PHE A 31 -16.06 3.29 11.77
N SER A 32 -17.06 4.16 11.91
CA SER A 32 -18.42 3.81 12.36
C SER A 32 -19.11 2.80 11.43
N ASN A 33 -18.70 2.71 10.17
CA ASN A 33 -19.18 1.73 9.20
C ASN A 33 -18.51 0.35 9.33
N GLY A 34 -17.66 0.13 10.34
CA GLY A 34 -16.99 -1.14 10.61
C GLY A 34 -15.61 -1.30 9.94
N VAL A 35 -15.20 -0.37 9.08
CA VAL A 35 -13.87 -0.40 8.45
C VAL A 35 -12.79 -0.16 9.50
N THR A 36 -11.73 -0.99 9.47
CA THR A 36 -10.54 -0.79 10.31
C THR A 36 -9.34 -0.51 9.41
N LEU A 37 -8.69 0.63 9.65
CA LEU A 37 -7.51 1.07 8.92
C LEU A 37 -6.30 0.97 9.83
N LYS A 38 -5.32 0.15 9.42
CA LYS A 38 -4.04 -0.02 10.11
C LYS A 38 -2.94 0.60 9.26
N ASN A 39 -2.13 1.46 9.84
CA ASN A 39 -0.97 2.07 9.21
C ASN A 39 0.28 1.74 10.02
N TYR A 40 1.32 1.31 9.31
CA TYR A 40 2.57 0.86 9.89
C TYR A 40 3.76 1.55 9.23
N LEU A 41 4.85 1.71 9.99
CA LEU A 41 6.16 1.94 9.42
C LEU A 41 6.75 0.64 8.85
N TYR A 42 7.57 0.78 7.81
CA TYR A 42 8.13 -0.30 6.98
C TYR A 42 8.71 -1.52 7.72
N HIS A 43 9.22 -1.32 8.94
CA HIS A 43 9.99 -2.32 9.67
C HIS A 43 9.11 -3.23 10.53
N ASN A 44 7.88 -2.83 10.87
CA ASN A 44 7.04 -3.54 11.82
C ASN A 44 5.56 -3.46 11.44
N PHE A 45 5.18 -4.21 10.41
CA PHE A 45 3.80 -4.31 9.92
C PHE A 45 3.26 -5.73 10.01
N GLU A 46 1.93 -5.82 10.12
CA GLU A 46 1.14 -7.06 10.09
C GLU A 46 -0.01 -6.90 9.08
N VAL A 47 -0.09 -7.81 8.11
CA VAL A 47 -1.16 -7.84 7.08
C VAL A 47 -2.10 -9.05 7.22
N SER A 48 -1.86 -9.92 8.20
CA SER A 48 -2.73 -11.06 8.50
C SER A 48 -4.15 -10.58 8.88
N GLY A 49 -5.17 -11.29 8.40
CA GLY A 49 -6.57 -10.96 8.64
C GLY A 49 -7.02 -9.59 8.09
N THR A 50 -6.30 -9.04 7.09
CA THR A 50 -6.71 -7.83 6.37
C THR A 50 -7.34 -8.17 5.02
N ASP A 51 -8.33 -7.38 4.60
CA ASP A 51 -8.97 -7.58 3.30
C ASP A 51 -8.17 -7.00 2.13
N GLY A 52 -7.22 -6.10 2.42
CA GLY A 52 -6.26 -5.62 1.45
C GLY A 52 -5.13 -4.83 2.10
N ALA A 53 -4.03 -4.72 1.36
CA ALA A 53 -2.83 -4.00 1.77
C ALA A 53 -2.47 -2.91 0.75
N PHE A 54 -2.05 -1.75 1.24
CA PHE A 54 -1.64 -0.61 0.42
C PHE A 54 -0.26 -0.13 0.87
N CYS A 55 0.75 -0.27 0.00
CA CYS A 55 2.15 0.06 0.28
C CYS A 55 2.64 1.16 -0.69
N ILE A 56 3.47 2.10 -0.23
CA ILE A 56 3.97 3.21 -1.08
C ILE A 56 5.48 3.40 -0.96
N PHE A 57 6.25 2.87 -1.91
CA PHE A 57 7.69 3.08 -1.97
C PHE A 57 8.05 4.45 -2.57
N ASP A 58 9.21 5.00 -2.19
CA ASP A 58 9.72 6.29 -2.70
C ASP A 58 11.03 6.10 -3.45
N ALA A 59 10.93 6.00 -4.78
CA ALA A 59 12.02 5.84 -5.74
C ALA A 59 12.38 7.15 -6.46
N ARG A 60 11.93 8.30 -5.94
CA ARG A 60 12.37 9.59 -6.48
C ARG A 60 13.88 9.70 -6.38
N ASP A 61 14.48 10.12 -7.49
CA ASP A 61 15.92 10.33 -7.62
C ASP A 61 16.75 9.04 -7.37
N LYS A 62 16.12 7.88 -7.53
CA LYS A 62 16.78 6.57 -7.52
C LYS A 62 16.73 5.94 -8.90
N GLU A 63 17.85 5.33 -9.29
CA GLU A 63 17.96 4.52 -10.52
C GLU A 63 17.54 3.07 -10.30
N HIS A 64 17.59 2.58 -9.05
CA HIS A 64 17.29 1.20 -8.66
C HIS A 64 16.40 1.16 -7.41
N ILE A 65 15.69 0.04 -7.21
CA ILE A 65 14.89 -0.20 -6.01
C ILE A 65 15.81 -0.43 -4.80
N ASN A 66 15.32 -0.08 -3.60
CA ASN A 66 16.00 -0.55 -2.39
C ASN A 66 15.75 -2.07 -2.28
N PRO A 67 16.78 -2.93 -2.12
CA PRO A 67 16.61 -4.37 -1.92
C PRO A 67 15.63 -4.72 -0.78
N GLU A 68 15.53 -3.89 0.25
CA GLU A 68 14.59 -4.09 1.35
C GLU A 68 13.12 -4.02 0.90
N TRP A 69 12.81 -3.28 -0.17
CA TRP A 69 11.45 -3.18 -0.68
C TRP A 69 10.96 -4.52 -1.21
N MET A 70 11.82 -5.28 -1.89
CA MET A 70 11.49 -6.64 -2.31
C MET A 70 11.11 -7.51 -1.10
N ASN A 71 11.90 -7.45 -0.02
CA ASN A 71 11.61 -8.20 1.21
C ASN A 71 10.24 -7.81 1.79
N VAL A 72 9.89 -6.52 1.76
CA VAL A 72 8.58 -6.02 2.19
C VAL A 72 7.46 -6.59 1.31
N VAL A 73 7.61 -6.56 -0.03
CA VAL A 73 6.61 -7.11 -0.96
C VAL A 73 6.41 -8.60 -0.73
N VAL A 74 7.50 -9.36 -0.65
CA VAL A 74 7.46 -10.81 -0.41
C VAL A 74 6.77 -11.12 0.92
N LYS A 75 7.08 -10.35 1.97
CA LYS A 75 6.43 -10.50 3.28
C LYS A 75 4.92 -10.24 3.19
N ILE A 76 4.49 -9.17 2.51
CA ILE A 76 3.07 -8.87 2.31
C ILE A 76 2.37 -10.02 1.57
N ILE A 77 2.94 -10.48 0.45
CA ILE A 77 2.37 -11.59 -0.32
C ILE A 77 2.26 -12.84 0.55
N ASN A 78 3.29 -13.18 1.33
CA ASN A 78 3.29 -14.40 2.14
C ASN A 78 2.33 -14.35 3.34
N GLU A 79 2.10 -13.18 3.93
CA GLU A 79 1.26 -13.03 5.13
C GLU A 79 -0.20 -12.71 4.85
N ILE A 80 -0.51 -12.07 3.72
CA ILE A 80 -1.91 -11.75 3.36
C ILE A 80 -2.68 -13.03 3.00
N GLU A 81 -3.97 -13.09 3.28
CA GLU A 81 -4.79 -14.25 2.90
C GLU A 81 -4.96 -14.37 1.37
N GLU A 82 -5.35 -15.55 0.89
CA GLU A 82 -5.71 -15.73 -0.53
C GLU A 82 -6.97 -14.94 -0.89
N ASN A 83 -7.12 -14.62 -2.17
CA ASN A 83 -8.20 -13.81 -2.72
C ASN A 83 -8.30 -12.42 -2.08
N LYS A 84 -7.17 -11.85 -1.66
CA LYS A 84 -7.06 -10.47 -1.17
C LYS A 84 -6.35 -9.56 -2.17
N VAL A 85 -6.50 -8.25 -1.96
CA VAL A 85 -5.95 -7.23 -2.86
C VAL A 85 -4.72 -6.57 -2.23
N VAL A 86 -3.64 -6.50 -2.99
CA VAL A 86 -2.43 -5.76 -2.61
C VAL A 86 -2.15 -4.70 -3.66
N LEU A 87 -2.07 -3.46 -3.25
CA LEU A 87 -1.67 -2.34 -4.09
C LEU A 87 -0.31 -1.81 -3.67
N ILE A 88 0.59 -1.66 -4.63
CA ILE A 88 1.93 -1.11 -4.42
C ILE A 88 2.10 0.13 -5.30
N GLY A 89 2.12 1.28 -4.64
CA GLY A 89 2.47 2.55 -5.25
C GLY A 89 3.98 2.74 -5.23
N ILE A 90 4.56 3.18 -6.33
CA ILE A 90 5.96 3.59 -6.36
C ILE A 90 6.03 5.04 -6.81
N ARG A 91 6.48 5.90 -5.91
CA ARG A 91 6.70 7.31 -6.19
C ARG A 91 7.99 7.46 -6.97
N VAL A 92 7.91 8.10 -8.13
CA VAL A 92 9.04 8.24 -9.04
C VAL A 92 9.19 9.69 -9.50
N SER A 93 10.38 10.05 -9.96
CA SER A 93 10.62 11.33 -10.63
C SER A 93 10.27 11.21 -12.12
N ASP A 94 10.05 12.32 -12.84
CA ASP A 94 9.74 12.29 -14.28
C ASP A 94 10.83 11.60 -15.12
N LYS A 95 12.05 11.59 -14.61
CA LYS A 95 13.24 10.99 -15.25
C LYS A 95 13.45 9.53 -14.89
N SER A 96 12.69 8.97 -13.94
CA SER A 96 12.84 7.58 -13.52
C SER A 96 12.35 6.63 -14.61
N ASP A 97 13.12 5.58 -14.89
CA ASP A 97 12.71 4.50 -15.79
C ASP A 97 11.75 3.56 -15.06
N TRP A 98 10.46 3.71 -15.37
CA TRP A 98 9.41 2.88 -14.80
C TRP A 98 9.58 1.40 -15.14
N SER A 99 9.96 1.11 -16.39
CA SER A 99 10.09 -0.27 -16.88
C SER A 99 11.21 -0.98 -16.14
N GLN A 100 12.36 -0.32 -15.96
CA GLN A 100 13.48 -0.86 -15.21
C GLN A 100 13.10 -1.13 -13.75
N ILE A 101 12.45 -0.18 -13.07
CA ILE A 101 11.99 -0.36 -11.68
C ILE A 101 11.04 -1.57 -11.57
N MET A 102 10.15 -1.75 -12.54
CA MET A 102 9.20 -2.87 -12.54
C MET A 102 9.88 -4.22 -12.79
N GLU A 103 10.90 -4.28 -13.63
CA GLU A 103 11.70 -5.50 -13.85
C GLU A 103 12.41 -5.95 -12.56
N GLU A 104 12.82 -5.00 -11.71
CA GLU A 104 13.44 -5.29 -10.42
C GLU A 104 12.42 -5.87 -9.41
N PHE A 105 11.11 -5.65 -9.60
CA PHE A 105 10.03 -6.24 -8.80
C PHE A 105 9.53 -7.58 -9.39
N ASN A 106 10.40 -8.56 -9.54
CA ASN A 106 10.01 -9.91 -9.99
C ASN A 106 9.43 -10.77 -8.84
N VAL A 107 8.10 -10.81 -8.73
CA VAL A 107 7.36 -11.64 -7.76
C VAL A 107 6.34 -12.57 -8.40
N ASN A 108 6.41 -12.77 -9.72
CA ASN A 108 5.39 -13.51 -10.48
C ASN A 108 5.20 -14.95 -9.98
N GLU A 109 6.30 -15.66 -9.70
CA GLU A 109 6.23 -17.04 -9.18
C GLU A 109 5.49 -17.12 -7.82
N LEU A 110 5.62 -16.10 -6.97
CA LEU A 110 4.92 -16.04 -5.68
C LEU A 110 3.42 -15.80 -5.87
N LEU A 111 3.04 -15.00 -6.86
CA LEU A 111 1.63 -14.72 -7.19
C LEU A 111 0.95 -15.90 -7.88
N GLU A 112 1.69 -16.70 -8.64
CA GLU A 112 1.14 -17.93 -9.21
C GLU A 112 0.88 -19.00 -8.13
N ALA A 113 1.78 -19.08 -7.14
CA ALA A 113 1.64 -20.00 -6.03
C ALA A 113 0.51 -19.61 -5.06
N LYS A 114 0.16 -18.33 -4.99
CA LYS A 114 -0.79 -17.77 -4.02
C LYS A 114 -1.76 -16.85 -4.72
N MET A 115 -3.06 -17.17 -4.71
CA MET A 115 -4.12 -16.44 -5.42
C MET A 115 -4.36 -15.02 -4.88
N VAL A 116 -3.37 -14.13 -4.97
CA VAL A 116 -3.38 -12.75 -4.48
C VAL A 116 -3.37 -11.80 -5.66
N SER A 117 -4.26 -10.81 -5.63
CA SER A 117 -4.31 -9.77 -6.66
C SER A 117 -3.32 -8.66 -6.31
N LEU A 118 -2.13 -8.69 -6.89
CA LEU A 118 -1.12 -7.64 -6.73
C LEU A 118 -1.14 -6.66 -7.91
N LEU A 119 -1.23 -5.37 -7.63
CA LEU A 119 -1.16 -4.31 -8.64
C LEU A 119 -0.11 -3.27 -8.26
N PHE A 120 0.82 -3.03 -9.19
CA PHE A 120 1.76 -1.92 -9.10
C PHE A 120 1.24 -0.71 -9.86
N PHE A 121 1.44 0.48 -9.31
CA PHE A 121 1.10 1.72 -9.98
C PHE A 121 2.14 2.81 -9.72
N LYS A 122 2.34 3.65 -10.73
CA LYS A 122 3.22 4.79 -10.66
C LYS A 122 2.54 5.92 -9.88
N ILE A 123 3.29 6.56 -9.00
CA ILE A 123 2.87 7.77 -8.30
C ILE A 123 3.74 8.93 -8.78
N GLY A 124 3.12 9.86 -9.49
CA GLY A 124 3.76 11.06 -10.02
C GLY A 124 3.84 12.22 -9.01
N VAL A 125 4.04 13.43 -9.54
CA VAL A 125 4.10 14.66 -8.73
C VAL A 125 2.73 15.01 -8.15
N GLU A 126 1.65 14.73 -8.88
CA GLU A 126 0.25 14.89 -8.44
C GLU A 126 -0.30 13.63 -7.75
N TYR A 127 0.46 13.13 -6.77
CA TYR A 127 0.22 11.83 -6.12
C TYR A 127 -1.14 11.64 -5.43
N ARG A 128 -1.83 12.73 -5.06
CA ARG A 128 -3.03 12.64 -4.22
C ARG A 128 -4.21 12.00 -4.95
N LEU A 129 -4.47 12.48 -6.18
CA LEU A 129 -5.59 11.97 -6.98
C LEU A 129 -5.36 10.51 -7.35
N GLU A 130 -4.13 10.18 -7.77
CA GLU A 130 -3.74 8.81 -8.09
C GLU A 130 -3.95 7.87 -6.90
N ILE A 131 -3.49 8.24 -5.71
CA ILE A 131 -3.69 7.39 -4.53
C ILE A 131 -5.18 7.26 -4.19
N TYR A 132 -5.97 8.32 -4.27
CA TYR A 132 -7.42 8.23 -4.00
C TYR A 132 -8.16 7.33 -4.99
N ASP A 133 -7.82 7.41 -6.26
CA ASP A 133 -8.38 6.52 -7.28
C ASP A 133 -8.00 5.06 -7.02
N GLN A 134 -6.74 4.79 -6.68
CA GLN A 134 -6.29 3.43 -6.36
C GLN A 134 -6.93 2.88 -5.08
N LEU A 135 -7.07 3.70 -4.04
CA LEU A 135 -7.79 3.32 -2.82
C LEU A 135 -9.26 2.99 -3.12
N LYS A 136 -9.91 3.77 -3.99
CA LYS A 136 -11.27 3.50 -4.44
C LYS A 136 -11.37 2.19 -5.21
N VAL A 137 -10.40 1.88 -6.07
CA VAL A 137 -10.30 0.59 -6.76
C VAL A 137 -10.17 -0.54 -5.73
N MET A 138 -9.23 -0.45 -4.79
CA MET A 138 -9.02 -1.45 -3.74
C MET A 138 -10.30 -1.74 -2.96
N LEU A 139 -10.95 -0.69 -2.44
CA LEU A 139 -12.15 -0.82 -1.63
C LEU A 139 -13.33 -1.40 -2.42
N ASN A 140 -13.46 -1.05 -3.69
CA ASN A 140 -14.48 -1.65 -4.55
C ASN A 140 -14.18 -3.13 -4.80
N THR A 141 -12.93 -3.49 -5.10
CA THR A 141 -12.56 -4.90 -5.32
C THR A 141 -12.81 -5.73 -4.06
N ILE A 142 -12.44 -5.24 -2.88
CA ILE A 142 -12.71 -5.89 -1.59
C ILE A 142 -14.21 -6.15 -1.39
N LYS A 143 -15.08 -5.21 -1.80
CA LYS A 143 -16.53 -5.37 -1.67
C LYS A 143 -17.10 -6.52 -2.51
N TYR A 144 -16.40 -6.94 -3.56
CA TYR A 144 -16.86 -7.96 -4.52
C TYR A 144 -16.07 -9.26 -4.46
N LEU A 145 -15.12 -9.39 -3.52
CA LEU A 145 -14.43 -10.63 -3.16
C LEU A 145 -15.25 -11.40 -2.11
#